data_AF-A0A0Q4E745-F1
#
_entry.id   AF-A0A0Q4E745-F1
#
_cell.length_a   1.000
_cell.length_b   1.000
_cell.length_c   1.000
_cell.angle_alpha   90.00
_cell.angle_beta   90.00
_cell.angle_gamma   90.00
#
_symmetry.space_group_name_H-M   'P 1'
#
loop_
_entity.id
_entity.type
_entity.pdbx_description
1 polymer ?
#
loop_
_entity_poly.entity_id
_entity_poly.type
_entity_poly.pdbx_seq_one_letter_code
_entity_poly.pdbx_strand_id
1 'polypeptide(L)' 'MLDGCGTDNRNDLLIIAIEALLESGKYTGRDIVSAAVALGFKASHAGAILNANRGGNPARHRWQRGVEGVYYLHPVKMAA' A
#
# COMPACT_ATOMS: atom_id res chain seq x y z
N MET A 1 11.02 -2.29 -14.82
CA MET A 1 9.69 -2.68 -15.34
C MET A 1 9.28 -3.97 -14.66
N LEU A 2 8.21 -3.96 -13.86
CA LEU A 2 7.64 -5.16 -13.23
C LEU A 2 6.76 -5.91 -14.25
N ASP A 3 7.36 -6.33 -15.36
CA ASP A 3 6.63 -6.95 -16.49
C ASP A 3 6.56 -8.49 -16.42
N GLY A 4 7.08 -9.11 -15.35
CA GLY A 4 7.21 -10.56 -15.25
C GLY A 4 6.29 -11.28 -14.25
N CYS A 5 5.51 -10.56 -13.44
CA CYS A 5 4.64 -11.18 -12.44
C CYS A 5 3.19 -10.95 -12.86
N GLY A 6 2.46 -12.05 -13.10
CA GLY A 6 1.15 -12.10 -13.74
C GLY A 6 0.26 -10.88 -13.49
N THR A 7 -0.32 -10.37 -14.58
CA THR A 7 -1.26 -9.24 -14.63
C THR A 7 -2.45 -9.36 -13.67
N ASP A 8 -2.72 -10.56 -13.15
CA ASP A 8 -3.79 -10.84 -12.20
C ASP A 8 -3.47 -10.45 -10.75
N ASN A 9 -2.22 -10.08 -10.43
CA ASN A 9 -1.83 -9.77 -9.04
C ASN A 9 -1.49 -8.29 -8.76
N ARG A 10 -1.97 -7.36 -9.59
CA ARG A 10 -1.67 -5.91 -9.43
C ARG A 10 -2.14 -5.33 -8.09
N ASN A 11 -3.18 -5.92 -7.48
CA ASN A 11 -3.64 -5.52 -6.15
C ASN A 11 -2.62 -5.92 -5.07
N ASP A 12 -2.16 -7.18 -5.03
CA ASP A 12 -1.17 -7.60 -4.04
C ASP A 12 0.18 -6.89 -4.26
N LEU A 13 0.58 -6.67 -5.53
CA LEU A 13 1.79 -5.89 -5.84
C LEU A 13 1.70 -4.46 -5.31
N LEU A 14 0.53 -3.83 -5.43
CA LEU A 14 0.31 -2.48 -4.89
C LEU A 14 0.26 -2.48 -3.35
N ILE A 15 -0.29 -3.52 -2.73
CA ILE A 15 -0.26 -3.67 -1.26
C ILE A 15 1.18 -3.76 -0.76
N ILE A 16 2.02 -4.61 -1.37
CA ILE A 16 3.44 -4.74 -1.04
C ILE A 16 4.17 -3.41 -1.28
N ALA A 17 3.88 -2.72 -2.38
CA ALA A 17 4.49 -1.42 -2.66
C ALA A 17 4.12 -0.37 -1.60
N ILE A 18 2.86 -0.34 -1.14
CA ILE A 18 2.43 0.57 -0.07
C ILE A 18 3.19 0.27 1.23
N GLU A 19 3.37 -1.00 1.59
CA GLU A 19 4.15 -1.38 2.78
C GLU A 19 5.59 -0.89 2.69
N ALA A 20 6.28 -1.14 1.58
CA ALA A 20 7.66 -0.67 1.36
C ALA A 20 7.75 0.88 1.38
N LEU A 21 6.75 1.58 0.85
CA LEU A 21 6.70 3.04 0.88
C LEU A 21 6.55 3.57 2.31
N LEU A 22 5.76 2.90 3.15
CA LEU A 22 5.63 3.24 4.57
C LEU A 22 6.94 2.99 5.32
N GLU A 23 7.65 1.87 5.06
CA GLU A 23 8.99 1.62 5.61
C GLU A 23 10.00 2.70 5.20
N SER A 24 9.86 3.24 3.98
CA SER A 24 10.73 4.32 3.47
C SER A 24 10.39 5.73 3.99
N GLY A 25 9.36 5.87 4.83
CA GLY A 25 8.98 7.16 5.42
C GLY A 25 7.87 7.93 4.71
N LYS A 26 7.13 7.30 3.78
CA LYS A 26 6.01 7.93 3.08
C LYS A 26 4.70 7.65 3.82
N TYR A 27 4.31 8.55 4.71
CA TYR A 27 3.17 8.32 5.59
C TYR A 27 1.87 9.01 5.16
N THR A 28 1.88 9.91 4.18
CA THR A 28 0.65 10.58 3.73
C THR A 28 0.08 9.92 2.49
N GLY A 29 -1.24 9.96 2.33
CA GLY A 29 -1.86 9.37 1.15
C GLY A 29 -1.42 10.01 -0.17
N ARG A 30 -1.13 11.32 -0.14
CA ARG A 30 -0.57 12.03 -1.30
C ARG A 30 0.80 11.48 -1.68
N ASP A 31 1.68 11.29 -0.70
CA ASP A 31 3.04 10.80 -0.94
C ASP A 31 3.03 9.35 -1.43
N ILE A 32 2.21 8.50 -0.82
CA ILE A 32 2.06 7.09 -1.19
C ILE A 32 1.54 6.98 -2.63
N VAL A 33 0.49 7.74 -2.98
CA VAL A 33 -0.06 7.73 -4.34
C VAL A 33 0.96 8.26 -5.36
N SER A 34 1.67 9.36 -5.05
CA SER A 34 2.69 9.92 -5.95
C SER A 34 3.82 8.92 -6.19
N ALA A 35 4.28 8.23 -5.15
CA ALA A 35 5.33 7.24 -5.27
C ALA A 35 4.86 5.97 -6.01
N ALA A 36 3.62 5.52 -5.77
CA ALA A 36 3.04 4.40 -6.52
C ALA A 36 2.92 4.72 -8.03
N VAL A 37 2.61 5.96 -8.39
CA VAL A 37 2.61 6.41 -9.80
C VAL A 37 4.01 6.33 -10.41
N ALA A 38 5.04 6.75 -9.67
CA ALA A 38 6.43 6.63 -10.12
C ALA A 38 6.86 5.17 -10.33
N LEU A 39 6.23 4.22 -9.63
CA LEU A 39 6.41 2.77 -9.80
C LEU A 39 5.55 2.16 -10.93
N GLY A 40 4.72 2.96 -11.61
CA GLY A 40 3.91 2.52 -12.75
C GLY A 40 2.46 2.12 -12.41
N PHE A 41 1.98 2.41 -11.21
CA PHE A 41 0.58 2.22 -10.86
C PHE A 41 -0.28 3.43 -11.28
N LYS A 42 -1.57 3.19 -11.54
CA LYS A 42 -2.52 4.29 -11.80
C LYS A 42 -2.85 5.00 -10.49
N ALA A 43 -2.86 6.33 -10.48
CA ALA A 43 -3.19 7.12 -9.28
C ALA A 43 -4.58 6.78 -8.71
N SER A 44 -5.57 6.58 -9.58
CA SER A 44 -6.92 6.16 -9.19
C SER A 44 -6.95 4.76 -8.56
N HIS A 45 -6.13 3.84 -9.06
CA HIS A 45 -6.00 2.49 -8.51
C HIS A 45 -5.32 2.51 -7.13
N ALA A 46 -4.20 3.25 -7.01
CA ALA A 46 -3.50 3.48 -5.74
C ALA A 46 -4.43 4.11 -4.70
N GLY A 47 -5.13 5.18 -5.07
CA GLY A 47 -6.08 5.86 -4.19
C GLY A 47 -7.27 4.97 -3.79
N ALA A 48 -7.75 4.11 -4.68
CA ALA A 48 -8.81 3.16 -4.37
C ALA A 48 -8.36 2.09 -3.36
N ILE A 49 -7.19 1.47 -3.54
CA ILE A 49 -6.65 0.48 -2.58
C ILE A 49 -6.39 1.14 -1.22
N LEU A 50 -5.79 2.33 -1.24
CA LEU A 50 -5.42 3.07 -0.04
C LEU A 50 -6.65 3.52 0.78
N ASN A 51 -7.72 4.00 0.13
CA ASN A 51 -8.93 4.48 0.82
C ASN A 51 -9.94 3.39 1.14
N ALA A 52 -10.10 2.40 0.26
CA ALA A 52 -11.16 1.42 0.42
C ALA A 52 -10.82 0.36 1.49
N ASN A 53 -9.58 0.33 1.98
CA ASN A 53 -9.05 -0.79 2.75
C ASN A 53 -9.30 -2.14 2.04
N ARG A 54 -9.45 -2.10 0.70
CA ARG A 54 -9.86 -3.23 -0.15
C ARG A 54 -8.63 -3.88 -0.73
N GLY A 55 -8.17 -4.90 -0.04
CA GLY A 55 -7.57 -6.09 -0.62
C GLY A 55 -8.43 -7.26 -0.18
N GLY A 56 -8.29 -8.42 -0.81
CA GLY A 56 -9.14 -9.58 -0.54
C GLY A 56 -9.16 -10.05 0.92
N ASN A 57 -8.32 -9.50 1.79
CA ASN A 57 -8.30 -9.80 3.22
C ASN A 57 -7.59 -8.68 4.03
N PRO A 58 -8.27 -7.93 4.91
CA PRO A 58 -7.65 -6.93 5.79
C PRO A 58 -6.53 -7.50 6.69
N ALA A 59 -6.54 -8.80 7.00
CA ALA A 59 -5.45 -9.47 7.72
C ALA A 59 -4.13 -9.54 6.91
N ARG A 60 -4.18 -9.29 5.60
CA ARG A 60 -3.00 -9.19 4.73
C ARG A 60 -2.43 -7.78 4.64
N HIS A 61 -3.17 -6.75 5.05
CA HIS A 61 -2.69 -5.38 5.01
C HIS A 61 -1.96 -5.10 6.32
N ARG A 62 -0.63 -4.98 6.27
CA ARG A 62 0.14 -4.64 7.45
C ARG A 62 0.15 -3.14 7.72
N TRP A 63 -0.86 -2.39 7.26
CA TRP A 63 -0.93 -0.94 7.44
C TRP A 63 -2.35 -0.47 7.74
N GLN A 64 -2.45 0.68 8.38
CA GLN A 64 -3.70 1.30 8.80
C GLN A 64 -3.64 2.82 8.63
N ARG A 65 -4.81 3.44 8.50
CA ARG A 65 -4.98 4.89 8.40
C ARG A 65 -5.40 5.46 9.76
N GLY A 66 -4.69 6.49 10.20
CA GLY A 66 -4.93 7.20 11.44
C GLY A 66 -5.87 8.38 11.27
N VAL A 67 -6.19 9.01 12.40
CA VAL A 67 -7.14 10.12 12.51
C VAL A 67 -6.73 11.35 11.67
N GLU A 68 -5.44 11.54 11.45
CA GLU A 68 -4.89 12.68 10.69
C GLU A 68 -4.72 12.39 9.18
N GLY A 69 -5.17 11.23 8.70
CA GLY A 69 -4.91 10.80 7.31
C GLY A 69 -3.48 10.34 7.05
N VAL A 70 -2.75 10.07 8.12
CA VAL A 70 -1.42 9.44 8.13
C VAL A 70 -1.59 7.92 8.14
N TYR A 71 -0.72 7.22 7.42
CA TYR A 71 -0.69 5.78 7.29
C TYR A 71 0.52 5.23 8.04
N TYR A 72 0.35 4.10 8.71
CA TYR A 72 1.39 3.46 9.51
C TYR A 72 1.27 1.96 9.41
N LEU A 73 2.41 1.27 9.52
CA LEU A 73 2.44 -0.18 9.59
C LEU A 73 1.84 -0.64 10.92
N HIS A 74 1.11 -1.74 10.93
CA HIS A 74 0.76 -2.44 12.15
C HIS A 74 2.06 -2.84 12.86
N PRO A 75 2.16 -2.72 14.19
CA PRO A 75 3.22 -3.40 14.91
C PRO A 75 3.11 -4.88 14.56
N VAL A 76 4.16 -5.44 13.97
CA VAL A 76 4.28 -6.89 13.84
C VAL A 76 4.14 -7.42 15.27
N LYS A 77 3.09 -8.20 15.55
CA LYS A 77 3.09 -9.03 16.76
C LYS A 77 4.28 -9.97 16.61
N MET A 78 5.43 -9.58 17.14
CA MET A 78 6.45 -10.54 17.51
C MET A 78 5.78 -11.41 18.56
N ALA A 79 5.44 -12.65 18.17
CA ALA A 79 5.02 -13.65 19.14
C ALA A 79 6.14 -13.75 20.18
N ALA A 80 5.77 -13.54 21.44
CA ALA A 80 6.63 -13.70 22.60
C ALA A 80 7.06 -15.16 22.77
#